data_AF-A0A914CRM1-F1
#
_entry.id   AF-A0A914CRM1-F1
#
_cell.length_a   1.000
_cell.length_b   1.000
_cell.length_c   1.000
_cell.angle_alpha   90.00
_cell.angle_beta   90.00
_cell.angle_gamma   90.00
#
_symmetry.space_group_name_H-M   'P 1'
#
loop_
_entity.id
_entity.type
_entity.pdbx_description
1 polymer ?
#
loop_
_entity_poly.entity_id
_entity_poly.type
_entity_poly.pdbx_seq_one_letter_code
_entity_poly.pdbx_strand_id
1 'polypeptide(L)'
;MAKLLELYAQSCIPERENQSYLRPIEENFFKDLFASDIYDNTKLMARILSLYYILIYTYVLDTKPLPATFQHGLGLFRYSSELWAKIPIRYLLSLVDARPNDFLPLRSTLFKLTAFCMPHMLPTLVEALEYHHGNVESKKRSNESTTRLVVSEDQLESALNELPYKCDKFTRLIEYVDASPIQEQHRHMKTIAKAMSKTLDASIARSLIEKVCSIWHRLENIVPRHIYEATFSHLIGEKSQSFENELLVAQPLSLFRVDERVFSSPVHFQCLMNMLAFYLEANRAWNQARLNRVAIQNLGSQNADVERAERNDLHMALENAQNSAIVQMLLEICDGDPVEKPYLEEIRRIACAQIHEMFIANINLAKLVHFQTYPIRLIPIMIKGVPSTHMVISFITELLATPDIKRRIFAIALTAELIYQYKIVDSFNNLELIVNVLDTLLDTAPSELNVELFLNLVSTIERFVQVSPFTAESYIELLERVQTFAASRLAVFSSIFNARHSPEHRLLELVAQTLEQYAAVTIPCYNCLVPFGQKGLPNGCSELTNCSGVWCTKGPNTEANAIQLGCSNTAPLEQQSPTCKNVDVSNKTSWQNCYCNNIMFCNTASTIEFSIMILIYFIIFSIGYNCAI
;
A
#
# COMPACT_ATOMS: atom_id res chain seq x y z
N MET A 1 -1.87 34.46 34.89
CA MET A 1 -2.60 33.21 35.24
C MET A 1 -1.87 31.95 34.79
N ALA A 2 -1.55 31.76 33.50
CA ALA A 2 -0.86 30.55 33.01
C ALA A 2 0.42 30.21 33.81
N LYS A 3 1.31 31.20 34.02
CA LYS A 3 2.53 30.99 34.82
C LYS A 3 2.26 30.60 36.28
N LEU A 4 1.17 31.12 36.86
CA LEU A 4 0.76 30.76 38.22
C LEU A 4 0.32 29.29 38.28
N LEU A 5 -0.47 28.83 37.30
CA LEU A 5 -0.88 27.43 37.21
C LEU A 5 0.31 26.49 37.00
N GLU A 6 1.31 26.91 36.23
CA GLU A 6 2.54 26.16 36.04
C GLU A 6 3.32 25.98 37.35
N LEU A 7 3.54 27.08 38.09
CA LEU A 7 4.21 27.05 39.39
C LEU A 7 3.41 26.24 40.43
N TYR A 8 2.08 26.36 40.39
CA TYR A 8 1.19 25.61 41.27
C TYR A 8 1.24 24.10 40.97
N ALA A 9 1.16 23.69 39.70
CA ALA A 9 1.30 22.29 39.32
C ALA A 9 2.67 21.71 39.71
N GLN A 10 3.75 22.48 39.57
CA GLN A 10 5.09 22.07 39.99
C GLN A 10 5.22 21.90 41.50
N SER A 11 4.58 22.76 42.29
CA SER A 11 4.60 22.69 43.77
C SER A 11 3.69 21.62 44.36
N CYS A 12 2.82 21.00 43.54
CA CYS A 12 2.04 19.83 43.94
C CYS A 12 2.85 18.53 43.94
N ILE A 13 4.08 18.54 43.41
CA ILE A 13 4.93 17.36 43.29
C ILE A 13 6.18 17.55 44.16
N PRO A 14 6.46 16.62 45.11
CA PRO A 14 7.57 16.78 46.03
C PRO A 14 8.92 16.63 45.30
N GLU A 15 9.85 17.56 45.55
CA GLU A 15 11.22 17.49 45.01
C GLU A 15 12.19 16.80 45.98
N ARG A 16 11.84 16.70 47.26
CA ARG A 16 12.63 16.07 48.33
C ARG A 16 11.73 15.33 49.32
N GLU A 17 12.25 14.29 49.97
CA GLU A 17 11.48 13.41 50.88
C GLU A 17 10.80 14.14 52.05
N ASN A 18 11.37 15.26 52.53
CA ASN A 18 10.86 16.01 53.69
C ASN A 18 10.20 17.36 53.34
N GLN A 19 9.79 17.55 52.08
CA GLN A 19 9.16 18.81 51.64
C GLN A 19 7.63 18.71 51.68
N SER A 20 6.99 19.70 52.29
CA SER A 20 5.53 19.88 52.18
C SER A 20 5.19 20.28 50.75
N TYR A 21 4.27 19.54 50.13
CA TYR A 21 3.78 19.80 48.78
C TYR A 21 2.30 20.17 48.82
N LEU A 22 1.85 20.96 47.84
CA LEU A 22 0.45 21.36 47.75
C LEU A 22 -0.41 20.20 47.27
N ARG A 23 -1.69 20.20 47.68
CA ARG A 23 -2.65 19.26 47.11
C ARG A 23 -3.03 19.71 45.70
N PRO A 24 -3.12 18.78 44.72
CA PRO A 24 -3.67 19.10 43.41
C PRO A 24 -5.15 19.49 43.53
N ILE A 25 -5.66 20.15 42.49
CA ILE A 25 -7.08 20.53 42.43
C ILE A 25 -7.93 19.26 42.42
N GLU A 26 -8.98 19.24 43.24
CA GLU A 26 -9.88 18.10 43.36
C GLU A 26 -10.61 17.79 42.05
N GLU A 27 -10.77 16.51 41.75
CA GLU A 27 -11.42 16.05 40.52
C GLU A 27 -12.88 16.53 40.37
N ASN A 28 -13.59 16.68 41.49
CA ASN A 28 -14.98 17.13 41.50
C ASN A 28 -15.15 18.53 40.90
N PHE A 29 -14.19 19.43 41.15
CA PHE A 29 -14.21 20.78 40.55
C PHE A 29 -14.23 20.70 39.02
N PHE A 30 -13.41 19.83 38.44
CA PHE A 30 -13.38 19.65 36.99
C PHE A 30 -14.64 18.95 36.49
N LYS A 31 -15.12 17.92 37.19
CA LYS A 31 -16.38 17.23 36.84
C LYS A 31 -17.55 18.22 36.78
N ASP A 32 -17.67 19.14 37.72
CA ASP A 32 -18.73 20.16 37.74
C ASP A 32 -18.57 21.20 36.63
N LEU A 33 -17.34 21.64 36.35
CA LEU A 33 -17.03 22.61 35.30
C LEU A 33 -17.38 22.07 33.90
N PHE A 34 -17.08 20.79 33.64
CA PHE A 34 -17.31 20.12 32.37
C PHE A 34 -18.68 19.43 32.26
N ALA A 35 -19.47 19.35 33.34
CA ALA A 35 -20.82 18.78 33.31
C ALA A 35 -21.86 19.65 32.58
N SER A 36 -21.57 20.95 32.45
CA SER A 36 -22.46 21.90 31.75
C SER A 36 -22.23 21.89 30.24
N ASP A 37 -23.16 22.44 29.47
CA ASP A 37 -23.11 22.49 28.00
C ASP A 37 -21.70 22.90 27.49
N ILE A 38 -21.13 22.09 26.60
CA ILE A 38 -19.78 22.27 26.02
C ILE A 38 -19.67 23.63 25.31
N TYR A 39 -20.79 24.17 24.82
CA TYR A 39 -20.84 25.42 24.07
C TYR A 39 -21.02 26.68 24.93
N ASP A 40 -21.09 26.54 26.26
CA ASP A 40 -21.21 27.68 27.17
C ASP A 40 -19.94 28.57 27.12
N ASN A 41 -20.07 29.72 26.46
CA ASN A 41 -19.00 30.70 26.30
C ASN A 41 -18.57 31.33 27.64
N THR A 42 -19.44 31.37 28.65
CA THR A 42 -19.10 31.99 29.95
C THR A 42 -18.04 31.19 30.70
N LYS A 43 -18.03 29.86 30.52
CA LYS A 43 -17.09 28.93 31.15
C LYS A 43 -15.88 28.59 30.29
N LEU A 44 -15.83 29.08 29.06
CA LEU A 44 -14.80 28.72 28.09
C LEU A 44 -13.37 28.98 28.61
N MET A 45 -13.10 30.18 29.14
CA MET A 45 -11.77 30.52 29.65
C MET A 45 -11.39 29.63 30.85
N ALA A 46 -12.33 29.38 31.76
CA ALA A 46 -12.12 28.49 32.89
C ALA A 46 -11.82 27.05 32.44
N ARG A 47 -12.53 26.55 31.41
CA ARG A 47 -12.30 25.22 30.82
C ARG A 47 -10.93 25.11 30.15
N ILE A 48 -10.51 26.11 29.39
CA ILE A 48 -9.20 26.14 28.74
C ILE A 48 -8.07 26.19 29.79
N LEU A 49 -8.18 27.03 30.81
CA LEU A 49 -7.21 27.11 31.90
C LEU A 49 -7.17 25.83 32.73
N SER A 50 -8.32 25.18 32.94
CA SER A 50 -8.40 23.89 33.63
C SER A 50 -7.74 22.79 32.82
N LEU A 51 -8.02 22.69 31.51
CA LEU A 51 -7.33 21.76 30.61
C LEU A 51 -5.81 22.00 30.63
N TYR A 52 -5.38 23.25 30.56
CA TYR A 52 -3.97 23.61 30.65
C TYR A 52 -3.33 23.14 31.96
N TYR A 53 -3.98 23.38 33.11
CA TYR A 53 -3.49 22.92 34.40
C TYR A 53 -3.39 21.39 34.48
N ILE A 54 -4.44 20.67 34.07
CA ILE A 54 -4.44 19.20 34.08
C ILE A 54 -3.30 18.66 33.22
N LEU A 55 -3.10 19.21 32.01
CA LEU A 55 -2.01 18.82 31.11
C LEU A 55 -0.62 19.13 31.69
N ILE A 56 -0.41 20.30 32.32
CA ILE A 56 0.86 20.58 33.00
C ILE A 56 1.07 19.60 34.13
N TYR A 57 0.06 19.38 34.97
CA TYR A 57 0.18 18.49 36.11
C TYR A 57 0.58 17.08 35.66
N THR A 58 -0.08 16.54 34.63
CA THR A 58 0.28 15.26 34.01
C THR A 58 1.69 15.28 33.43
N TYR A 59 2.06 16.33 32.69
CA TYR A 59 3.41 16.48 32.14
C TYR A 59 4.49 16.46 33.23
N VAL A 60 4.32 17.23 34.30
CA VAL A 60 5.29 17.30 35.40
C VAL A 60 5.34 15.95 36.11
N LEU A 61 4.20 15.28 36.33
CA LEU A 61 4.14 13.97 36.94
C LEU A 61 4.86 12.88 36.13
N ASP A 62 4.78 12.96 34.80
CA ASP A 62 5.37 11.97 33.90
C ASP A 62 6.82 12.28 33.51
N THR A 63 7.38 13.43 33.91
CA THR A 63 8.75 13.86 33.55
C THR A 63 9.67 14.10 34.74
N LYS A 64 9.15 14.51 35.91
CA LYS A 64 10.00 14.78 37.08
C LYS A 64 10.34 13.50 37.85
N PRO A 65 11.60 13.35 38.32
CA PRO A 65 11.96 12.27 39.21
C PRO A 65 11.25 12.40 40.55
N LEU A 66 10.66 11.29 41.02
CA LEU A 66 9.99 11.23 42.31
C LEU A 66 10.94 10.73 43.41
N PRO A 67 10.87 11.24 44.65
CA PRO A 67 11.65 10.72 45.76
C PRO A 67 11.34 9.24 46.05
N ALA A 68 12.31 8.48 46.57
CA ALA A 68 12.22 7.02 46.76
C ALA A 68 10.99 6.57 47.58
N THR A 69 10.56 7.38 48.55
CA THR A 69 9.37 7.12 49.37
C THR A 69 8.06 7.04 48.55
N PHE A 70 7.96 7.81 47.46
CA PHE A 70 6.80 7.84 46.57
C PHE A 70 6.91 6.84 45.40
N GLN A 71 8.07 6.20 45.24
CA GLN A 71 8.28 5.17 44.21
C GLN A 71 7.66 3.82 44.60
N HIS A 72 7.60 3.50 45.91
CA HIS A 72 7.27 2.13 46.39
C HIS A 72 6.00 1.98 47.24
N GLY A 73 5.25 3.04 47.58
CA GLY A 73 4.09 2.86 48.49
C GLY A 73 3.02 3.95 48.57
N LEU A 74 3.27 5.16 48.08
CA LEU A 74 2.27 6.24 48.05
C LEU A 74 2.22 6.83 46.63
N GLY A 75 1.31 6.30 45.81
CA GLY A 75 1.09 6.84 44.47
C GLY A 75 0.63 8.29 44.56
N LEU A 76 1.33 9.20 43.87
CA LEU A 76 0.84 10.55 43.68
C LEU A 76 -0.51 10.52 42.95
N PHE A 77 -1.35 11.50 43.28
CA PHE A 77 -2.70 11.60 42.72
C PHE A 77 -2.67 11.68 41.19
N ARG A 78 -3.53 10.90 40.53
CA ARG A 78 -3.72 10.92 39.08
C ARG A 78 -5.19 11.12 38.79
N TYR A 79 -5.50 11.98 37.83
CA TYR A 79 -6.86 12.18 37.37
C TYR A 79 -7.39 10.90 36.72
N SER A 80 -8.63 10.55 37.05
CA SER A 80 -9.28 9.36 36.51
C SER A 80 -9.49 9.45 34.99
N SER A 81 -9.60 8.29 34.36
CA SER A 81 -9.98 8.17 32.95
C SER A 81 -11.37 8.73 32.67
N GLU A 82 -12.30 8.61 33.62
CA GLU A 82 -13.64 9.20 33.54
C GLU A 82 -13.60 10.72 33.38
N LEU A 83 -12.68 11.40 34.07
CA LEU A 83 -12.52 12.84 33.91
C LEU A 83 -12.02 13.16 32.50
N TRP A 84 -10.99 12.46 32.04
CA TRP A 84 -10.41 12.65 30.72
C TRP A 84 -11.41 12.38 29.59
N ALA A 85 -12.33 11.44 29.78
CA ALA A 85 -13.41 11.18 28.83
C ALA A 85 -14.33 12.40 28.70
N LYS A 86 -14.71 13.05 29.81
CA LYS A 86 -15.64 14.20 29.81
C LYS A 86 -15.09 15.48 29.18
N ILE A 87 -13.77 15.65 29.08
CA ILE A 87 -13.17 16.89 28.58
C ILE A 87 -13.17 16.89 27.04
N PRO A 88 -13.78 17.88 26.37
CA PRO A 88 -13.79 17.99 24.91
C PRO A 88 -12.48 18.64 24.40
N ILE A 89 -11.38 17.90 24.51
CA ILE A 89 -10.01 18.43 24.31
C ILE A 89 -9.83 18.97 22.89
N ARG A 90 -10.18 18.19 21.87
CA ARG A 90 -10.01 18.58 20.47
C ARG A 90 -10.82 19.84 20.14
N TYR A 91 -12.08 19.91 20.58
CA TYR A 91 -12.90 21.12 20.47
C TYR A 91 -12.25 22.36 21.11
N LEU A 92 -11.74 22.25 22.34
CA LEU A 92 -11.09 23.36 23.02
C LEU A 92 -9.81 23.81 22.30
N LEU A 93 -9.04 22.88 21.75
CA LEU A 93 -7.85 23.18 20.95
C LEU A 93 -8.22 23.88 19.65
N SER A 94 -9.23 23.39 18.93
CA SER A 94 -9.73 24.03 17.70
C SER A 94 -10.23 25.45 17.96
N LEU A 95 -10.89 25.71 19.09
CA LEU A 95 -11.31 27.06 19.48
C LEU A 95 -10.14 28.01 19.80
N VAL A 96 -9.07 27.48 20.43
CA VAL A 96 -7.85 28.23 20.72
C VAL A 96 -7.11 28.54 19.43
N ASP A 97 -7.10 27.62 18.48
CA ASP A 97 -6.46 27.79 17.19
C ASP A 97 -7.20 28.80 16.29
N ALA A 98 -8.52 28.72 16.30
CA ALA A 98 -9.42 29.65 15.61
C ALA A 98 -9.30 31.11 16.07
N ARG A 99 -8.83 31.34 17.31
CA ARG A 99 -8.72 32.67 17.94
C ARG A 99 -7.30 32.93 18.44
N PRO A 100 -6.31 33.03 17.53
CA PRO A 100 -4.90 33.10 17.92
C PRO A 100 -4.58 34.37 18.73
N ASN A 101 -5.26 35.49 18.44
CA ASN A 101 -5.04 36.76 19.13
C ASN A 101 -5.49 36.72 20.60
N ASP A 102 -6.59 36.01 20.89
CA ASP A 102 -7.16 35.92 22.23
C ASP A 102 -6.33 35.01 23.16
N PHE A 103 -5.64 34.03 22.58
CA PHE A 103 -4.94 32.97 23.33
C PHE A 103 -3.42 32.92 23.08
N LEU A 104 -2.84 33.96 22.47
CA LEU A 104 -1.43 34.02 22.08
C LEU A 104 -0.43 33.47 23.13
N PRO A 105 -0.47 33.86 24.42
CA PRO A 105 0.49 33.37 25.41
C PRO A 105 0.26 31.92 25.84
N LEU A 106 -0.94 31.37 25.65
CA LEU A 106 -1.31 30.03 26.08
C LEU A 106 -1.22 29.01 24.95
N ARG A 107 -1.54 29.42 23.71
CA ARG A 107 -1.69 28.55 22.54
C ARG A 107 -0.48 27.65 22.33
N SER A 108 0.72 28.22 22.18
CA SER A 108 1.94 27.44 21.91
C SER A 108 2.21 26.37 22.98
N THR A 109 2.05 26.74 24.26
CA THR A 109 2.34 25.84 25.38
C THR A 109 1.27 24.77 25.50
N LEU A 110 -0.01 25.11 25.31
CA LEU A 110 -1.12 24.17 25.36
C LEU A 110 -0.99 23.09 24.27
N PHE A 111 -0.68 23.48 23.04
CA PHE A 111 -0.45 22.54 21.94
C PHE A 111 0.79 21.66 22.21
N LYS A 112 1.89 22.24 22.71
CA LYS A 112 3.08 21.48 23.10
C LYS A 112 2.78 20.43 24.17
N LEU A 113 2.04 20.80 25.22
CA LEU A 113 1.67 19.89 26.30
C LEU A 113 0.72 18.79 25.82
N THR A 114 -0.23 19.14 24.94
CA THR A 114 -1.13 18.16 24.32
C THR A 114 -0.35 17.17 23.46
N ALA A 115 0.57 17.66 22.61
CA ALA A 115 1.41 16.81 21.78
C ALA A 115 2.24 15.81 22.61
N PHE A 116 2.67 16.21 23.82
CA PHE A 116 3.38 15.34 24.73
C PHE A 116 2.47 14.33 25.43
N CYS A 117 1.33 14.77 25.97
CA CYS A 117 0.49 13.92 26.82
C CYS A 117 -0.48 13.03 26.02
N MET A 118 -0.97 13.52 24.88
CA MET A 118 -2.05 12.91 24.10
C MET A 118 -2.04 13.43 22.64
N PRO A 119 -1.02 13.07 21.85
CA PRO A 119 -0.87 13.51 20.46
C PRO A 119 -2.09 13.18 19.59
N HIS A 120 -2.73 12.04 19.83
CA HIS A 120 -3.97 11.62 19.16
C HIS A 120 -5.14 12.60 19.29
N MET A 121 -5.14 13.50 20.29
CA MET A 121 -6.21 14.51 20.49
C MET A 121 -5.96 15.82 19.73
N LEU A 122 -4.80 15.98 19.10
CA LEU A 122 -4.52 17.16 18.28
C LEU A 122 -5.50 17.22 17.08
N PRO A 123 -5.94 18.42 16.66
CA PRO A 123 -6.73 18.57 15.42
C PRO A 123 -5.93 18.09 14.21
N THR A 124 -6.60 17.51 13.20
CA THR A 124 -5.91 17.08 11.98
C THR A 124 -5.56 18.28 11.07
N LEU A 125 -4.51 18.17 10.26
CA LEU A 125 -4.03 19.25 9.39
C LEU A 125 -5.07 19.71 8.34
N VAL A 126 -5.93 18.79 7.89
CA VAL A 126 -7.01 19.07 6.92
C VAL A 126 -8.01 20.07 7.50
N GLU A 127 -8.33 19.94 8.79
CA GLU A 127 -9.29 20.82 9.47
C GLU A 127 -8.72 22.20 9.79
N ALA A 128 -7.42 22.29 10.11
CA ALA A 128 -6.76 23.58 10.30
C ALA A 128 -6.87 24.44 9.02
N LEU A 129 -6.83 23.79 7.84
CA LEU A 129 -7.01 24.44 6.54
C LEU A 129 -8.48 24.75 6.24
N GLU A 130 -9.41 23.81 6.50
CA GLU A 130 -10.85 24.02 6.27
C GLU A 130 -11.43 25.14 7.15
N TYR A 131 -10.97 25.29 8.39
CA TYR A 131 -11.40 26.38 9.27
C TYR A 131 -10.98 27.77 8.73
N HIS A 132 -9.82 27.85 8.08
CA HIS A 132 -9.32 29.08 7.46
C HIS A 132 -10.04 29.40 6.13
N HIS A 133 -10.37 28.40 5.31
CA HIS A 133 -11.07 28.60 4.03
C HIS A 133 -12.59 28.77 4.18
N GLY A 134 -13.22 28.06 5.13
CA GLY A 134 -14.67 28.08 5.34
C GLY A 134 -15.23 29.46 5.73
N ASN A 135 -14.42 30.34 6.33
CA ASN A 135 -14.85 31.68 6.71
C ASN A 135 -14.80 32.71 5.57
N VAL A 136 -14.11 32.44 4.45
CA VAL A 136 -13.96 33.42 3.35
C VAL A 136 -15.06 33.28 2.30
N GLU A 137 -15.63 32.09 2.10
CA GLU A 137 -16.57 31.85 0.99
C GLU A 137 -18.03 31.54 1.39
N SER A 138 -18.32 31.16 2.64
CA SER A 138 -19.66 30.69 3.03
C SER A 138 -20.63 31.74 3.62
N LYS A 139 -20.24 33.03 3.71
CA LYS A 139 -21.12 34.12 4.18
C LYS A 139 -21.66 35.04 3.08
N LYS A 140 -21.85 34.52 1.87
CA LYS A 140 -22.64 35.17 0.81
C LYS A 140 -23.66 34.21 0.22
N ARG A 141 -24.59 33.70 1.01
CA ARG A 141 -25.89 33.24 0.50
C ARG A 141 -26.95 33.22 1.61
N SER A 142 -28.08 33.85 1.26
CA SER A 142 -29.40 33.83 1.89
C SER A 142 -29.53 34.28 3.35
N ASN A 143 -29.66 35.61 3.51
CA ASN A 143 -30.74 36.16 4.35
C ASN A 143 -32.08 35.78 3.70
N GLU A 144 -32.58 34.58 3.96
CA GLU A 144 -34.01 34.29 3.81
C GLU A 144 -34.50 33.62 5.09
N SER A 145 -35.48 34.27 5.68
CA SER A 145 -36.25 33.84 6.84
C SER A 145 -37.04 32.57 6.53
N THR A 146 -36.36 31.42 6.55
CA THR A 146 -37.01 30.13 6.76
C THR A 146 -36.97 29.84 8.26
N THR A 147 -38.13 29.59 8.85
CA THR A 147 -38.28 29.03 10.20
C THR A 147 -37.27 27.90 10.37
N ARG A 148 -36.30 28.06 11.28
CA ARG A 148 -35.34 27.00 11.64
C ARG A 148 -36.13 25.80 12.14
N LEU A 149 -36.35 24.83 11.26
CA LEU A 149 -36.92 23.53 11.62
C LEU A 149 -35.89 22.83 12.51
N VAL A 150 -36.11 22.89 13.82
CA VAL A 150 -35.32 22.12 14.77
C VAL A 150 -35.75 20.67 14.63
N VAL A 151 -34.84 19.81 14.19
CA VAL A 151 -35.11 18.38 14.08
C VAL A 151 -35.13 17.79 15.49
N SER A 152 -36.22 17.13 15.89
CA SER A 152 -36.26 16.43 17.18
C SER A 152 -35.44 15.14 17.11
N GLU A 153 -34.77 14.78 18.21
CA GLU A 153 -34.04 13.51 18.35
C GLU A 153 -34.93 12.30 18.04
N ASP A 154 -36.17 12.30 18.55
CA ASP A 154 -37.15 11.23 18.31
C ASP A 154 -37.58 11.13 16.84
N GLN A 155 -37.62 12.26 16.12
CA GLN A 155 -37.99 12.28 14.70
C GLN A 155 -36.89 11.68 13.83
N LEU A 156 -35.63 11.98 14.14
CA LEU A 156 -34.49 11.40 13.44
C LEU A 156 -34.32 9.92 13.78
N GLU A 157 -34.50 9.53 15.05
CA GLU A 157 -34.39 8.13 15.47
C GLU A 157 -35.53 7.27 14.89
N SER A 158 -36.77 7.77 14.88
CA SER A 158 -37.88 7.05 14.24
C SER A 158 -37.64 6.86 12.75
N ALA A 159 -37.17 7.89 12.04
CA ALA A 159 -36.82 7.78 10.63
C ALA A 159 -35.66 6.80 10.39
N LEU A 160 -34.67 6.76 11.28
CA LEU A 160 -33.55 5.82 11.20
C LEU A 160 -34.00 4.36 11.38
N ASN A 161 -34.93 4.10 12.31
CA ASN A 161 -35.46 2.76 12.55
C ASN A 161 -36.33 2.25 11.38
N GLU A 162 -36.84 3.13 10.52
CA GLU A 162 -37.59 2.78 9.31
C GLU A 162 -36.68 2.36 8.12
N LEU A 163 -35.35 2.47 8.24
CA LEU A 163 -34.41 1.96 7.23
C LEU A 163 -34.34 0.42 7.25
N PRO A 164 -34.24 -0.23 6.07
CA PRO A 164 -34.03 0.33 4.73
C PRO A 164 -35.33 0.69 3.96
N TYR A 165 -36.51 0.54 4.55
CA TYR A 165 -37.78 0.61 3.82
C TYR A 165 -38.24 2.03 3.42
N LYS A 166 -37.89 3.06 4.20
CA LYS A 166 -38.26 4.47 3.94
C LYS A 166 -37.05 5.41 3.99
N CYS A 167 -36.21 5.36 2.96
CA CYS A 167 -35.01 6.19 2.86
C CYS A 167 -35.32 7.69 2.73
N ASP A 168 -36.36 8.10 1.99
CA ASP A 168 -36.62 9.50 1.65
C ASP A 168 -36.78 10.43 2.86
N LYS A 169 -37.51 9.97 3.89
CA LYS A 169 -37.74 10.72 5.12
C LYS A 169 -36.43 10.96 5.86
N PHE A 170 -35.60 9.91 5.98
CA PHE A 170 -34.30 10.00 6.64
C PHE A 170 -33.33 10.87 5.84
N THR A 171 -33.27 10.74 4.52
CA THR A 171 -32.42 11.56 3.64
C THR A 171 -32.70 13.05 3.81
N ARG A 172 -33.97 13.46 3.80
CA ARG A 172 -34.34 14.88 4.01
C ARG A 172 -33.93 15.38 5.38
N LEU A 173 -34.14 14.59 6.43
CA LEU A 173 -33.75 14.97 7.79
C LEU A 173 -32.23 15.10 7.93
N ILE A 174 -31.46 14.18 7.35
CA ILE A 174 -29.99 14.25 7.33
C ILE A 174 -29.50 15.46 6.54
N GLU A 175 -30.16 15.84 5.44
CA GLU A 175 -29.83 17.06 4.71
C GLU A 175 -30.01 18.33 5.55
N TYR A 176 -31.07 18.40 6.36
CA TYR A 176 -31.24 19.49 7.30
C TYR A 176 -30.17 19.49 8.39
N VAL A 177 -29.84 18.32 8.95
CA VAL A 177 -28.80 18.20 9.98
C VAL A 177 -27.42 18.54 9.40
N ASP A 178 -27.11 18.14 8.18
CA ASP A 178 -25.85 18.45 7.48
C ASP A 178 -25.64 19.97 7.31
N ALA A 179 -26.72 20.69 6.98
CA ALA A 179 -26.74 22.16 6.86
C ALA A 179 -26.82 22.91 8.21
N SER A 180 -27.15 22.21 9.29
CA SER A 180 -27.30 22.79 10.63
C SER A 180 -25.94 23.15 11.26
N PRO A 181 -25.89 24.08 12.23
CA PRO A 181 -24.64 24.38 12.94
C PRO A 181 -24.16 23.17 13.74
N ILE A 182 -22.85 23.13 14.00
CA ILE A 182 -22.18 22.00 14.68
C ILE A 182 -22.80 21.62 16.05
N GLN A 183 -23.40 22.58 16.75
CA GLN A 183 -24.11 22.37 18.02
C GLN A 183 -25.34 21.48 17.86
N GLU A 184 -26.10 21.70 16.79
CA GLU A 184 -27.30 20.92 16.47
C GLU A 184 -26.90 19.52 15.96
N GLN A 185 -25.83 19.43 15.16
CA GLN A 185 -25.25 18.14 14.76
C GLN A 185 -24.80 17.30 15.97
N HIS A 186 -24.13 17.93 16.94
CA HIS A 186 -23.64 17.25 18.15
C HIS A 186 -24.78 16.72 19.03
N ARG A 187 -25.92 17.40 19.07
CA ARG A 187 -27.12 16.90 19.76
C ARG A 187 -27.58 15.54 19.21
N HIS A 188 -27.41 15.31 17.91
CA HIS A 188 -27.78 14.06 17.25
C HIS A 188 -26.65 13.02 17.18
N MET A 189 -25.53 13.23 17.88
CA MET A 189 -24.33 12.36 17.81
C MET A 189 -24.64 10.87 18.00
N LYS A 190 -25.48 10.51 18.98
CA LYS A 190 -25.86 9.12 19.24
C LYS A 190 -26.62 8.50 18.06
N THR A 191 -27.55 9.25 17.48
CA THR A 191 -28.32 8.82 16.31
C THR A 191 -27.43 8.69 15.08
N ILE A 192 -26.44 9.57 14.89
CA ILE A 192 -25.45 9.48 13.81
C ILE A 192 -24.56 8.24 14.00
N ALA A 193 -24.08 7.96 15.21
CA ALA A 193 -23.31 6.75 15.50
C ALA A 193 -24.11 5.47 15.22
N LYS A 194 -25.41 5.45 15.58
CA LYS A 194 -26.34 4.35 15.26
C LYS A 194 -26.61 4.26 13.75
N ALA A 195 -26.62 5.40 13.05
CA ALA A 195 -26.81 5.42 11.61
C ALA A 195 -25.70 4.68 10.87
N MET A 196 -24.45 4.78 11.32
CA MET A 196 -23.29 4.11 10.73
C MET A 196 -23.46 2.58 10.57
N SER A 197 -24.21 1.91 11.46
CA SER A 197 -24.47 0.46 11.32
C SER A 197 -25.65 0.16 10.42
N LYS A 198 -26.67 1.03 10.39
CA LYS A 198 -27.85 0.90 9.53
C LYS A 198 -27.56 1.24 8.08
N THR A 199 -26.62 2.16 7.82
CA THR A 199 -26.20 2.56 6.47
C THR A 199 -25.32 1.53 5.75
N LEU A 200 -24.98 0.41 6.41
CA LEU A 200 -24.25 -0.71 5.80
C LEU A 200 -25.12 -1.60 4.90
N ASP A 201 -26.45 -1.43 4.92
CA ASP A 201 -27.34 -2.20 4.06
C ASP A 201 -27.17 -1.80 2.58
N ALA A 202 -27.00 -2.80 1.71
CA ALA A 202 -26.70 -2.61 0.28
C ALA A 202 -27.79 -1.86 -0.51
N SER A 203 -29.00 -1.75 0.03
CA SER A 203 -30.12 -1.00 -0.57
C SER A 203 -30.01 0.52 -0.41
N ILE A 204 -29.09 1.00 0.42
CA ILE A 204 -28.97 2.43 0.75
C ILE A 204 -28.08 3.14 -0.27
N ALA A 205 -28.56 4.29 -0.76
CA ALA A 205 -27.83 5.08 -1.74
C ALA A 205 -26.53 5.66 -1.15
N ARG A 206 -25.44 5.57 -1.92
CA ARG A 206 -24.11 6.07 -1.54
C ARG A 206 -24.11 7.55 -1.12
N SER A 207 -24.91 8.40 -1.77
CA SER A 207 -25.00 9.83 -1.41
C SER A 207 -25.51 10.07 0.01
N LEU A 208 -26.40 9.20 0.52
CA LEU A 208 -26.86 9.27 1.91
C LEU A 208 -25.75 8.85 2.87
N ILE A 209 -25.01 7.79 2.53
CA ILE A 209 -23.86 7.30 3.31
C ILE A 209 -22.81 8.42 3.44
N GLU A 210 -22.45 9.07 2.33
CA GLU A 210 -21.48 10.17 2.30
C GLU A 210 -21.89 11.34 3.20
N LYS A 211 -23.18 11.70 3.24
CA LYS A 211 -23.69 12.75 4.13
C LYS A 211 -23.61 12.36 5.61
N VAL A 212 -24.01 11.12 5.95
CA VAL A 212 -23.91 10.62 7.33
C VAL A 212 -22.45 10.61 7.79
N CYS A 213 -21.54 10.08 6.98
CA CYS A 213 -20.11 10.06 7.28
C CYS A 213 -19.48 11.46 7.33
N SER A 214 -19.96 12.41 6.52
CA SER A 214 -19.50 13.82 6.59
C SER A 214 -19.91 14.50 7.90
N ILE A 215 -21.13 14.27 8.39
CA ILE A 215 -21.54 14.72 9.73
C ILE A 215 -20.68 14.04 10.79
N TRP A 216 -20.46 12.71 10.67
CA TRP A 216 -19.64 11.94 11.60
C TRP A 216 -18.21 12.48 11.71
N HIS A 217 -17.55 12.81 10.59
CA HIS A 217 -16.22 13.42 10.58
C HIS A 217 -16.18 14.78 11.27
N ARG A 218 -17.22 15.60 11.12
CA ARG A 218 -17.30 16.88 11.87
C ARG A 218 -17.45 16.66 13.38
N LEU A 219 -18.17 15.61 13.81
CA LEU A 219 -18.35 15.26 15.22
C LEU A 219 -17.09 14.68 15.87
N GLU A 220 -16.34 13.89 15.11
CA GLU A 220 -15.00 13.39 15.44
C GLU A 220 -14.04 14.53 15.85
N ASN A 221 -14.25 15.74 15.33
CA ASN A 221 -13.39 16.88 15.63
C ASN A 221 -13.74 17.57 16.95
N ILE A 222 -14.90 17.25 17.53
CA ILE A 222 -15.34 17.81 18.80
C ILE A 222 -14.99 16.86 19.95
N VAL A 223 -15.48 15.63 19.85
CA VAL A 223 -15.45 14.60 20.92
C VAL A 223 -15.11 13.23 20.33
N PRO A 224 -13.86 13.02 19.83
CA PRO A 224 -13.48 11.80 19.10
C PRO A 224 -13.72 10.52 19.91
N ARG A 225 -13.35 10.51 21.20
CA ARG A 225 -13.52 9.34 22.08
C ARG A 225 -14.97 8.85 22.14
N HIS A 226 -15.91 9.76 22.40
CA HIS A 226 -17.32 9.41 22.55
C HIS A 226 -17.95 8.95 21.23
N ILE A 227 -17.68 9.64 20.11
CA ILE A 227 -18.25 9.24 18.82
C ILE A 227 -17.67 7.89 18.38
N TYR A 228 -16.38 7.63 18.59
CA TYR A 228 -15.76 6.35 18.24
C TYR A 228 -16.29 5.20 19.10
N GLU A 229 -16.39 5.38 20.41
CA GLU A 229 -16.99 4.37 21.30
C GLU A 229 -18.43 4.05 20.91
N ALA A 230 -19.25 5.09 20.67
CA ALA A 230 -20.64 4.92 20.26
C ALA A 230 -20.74 4.20 18.91
N THR A 231 -19.88 4.58 17.95
CA THR A 231 -19.86 3.98 16.60
C THR A 231 -19.41 2.54 16.66
N PHE A 232 -18.31 2.25 17.35
CA PHE A 232 -17.78 0.90 17.51
C PHE A 232 -18.78 -0.03 18.20
N SER A 233 -19.45 0.44 19.25
CA SER A 233 -20.50 -0.32 19.96
C SER A 233 -21.65 -0.71 19.03
N HIS A 234 -22.02 0.16 18.08
CA HIS A 234 -23.07 -0.14 17.11
C HIS A 234 -22.60 -1.04 15.95
N LEU A 235 -21.30 -1.04 15.60
CA LEU A 235 -20.74 -1.82 14.50
C LEU A 235 -20.41 -3.28 14.88
N ILE A 236 -20.26 -3.62 16.16
CA ILE A 236 -20.11 -5.01 16.62
C ILE A 236 -21.46 -5.73 16.77
N GLY A 237 -22.54 -4.98 17.00
CA GLY A 237 -23.89 -5.51 17.24
C GLY A 237 -24.11 -6.00 18.67
N GLU A 238 -25.25 -6.68 18.93
CA GLU A 238 -25.68 -7.12 20.27
C GLU A 238 -24.81 -8.24 20.90
N LYS A 239 -23.77 -8.70 20.21
CA LYS A 239 -22.85 -9.73 20.70
C LYS A 239 -21.69 -9.08 21.48
N SER A 240 -21.92 -8.91 22.79
CA SER A 240 -20.92 -8.73 23.87
C SER A 240 -20.65 -7.30 24.36
N GLN A 241 -20.59 -7.20 25.70
CA GLN A 241 -20.00 -6.18 26.60
C GLN A 241 -19.91 -4.72 26.14
N SER A 242 -20.29 -3.80 27.03
CA SER A 242 -19.92 -2.38 26.92
C SER A 242 -18.40 -2.27 26.77
N PHE A 243 -17.95 -1.82 25.60
CA PHE A 243 -16.54 -1.56 25.35
C PHE A 243 -16.17 -0.22 25.94
N GLU A 244 -15.18 -0.21 26.83
CA GLU A 244 -14.60 1.02 27.36
C GLU A 244 -13.48 1.52 26.44
N ASN A 245 -13.31 2.85 26.35
CA ASN A 245 -12.24 3.48 25.58
C ASN A 245 -10.87 2.87 25.86
N GLU A 246 -10.63 2.53 27.13
CA GLU A 246 -9.35 2.01 27.60
C GLU A 246 -8.97 0.70 26.91
N LEU A 247 -9.95 -0.16 26.64
CA LEU A 247 -9.71 -1.41 25.94
C LEU A 247 -9.33 -1.16 24.48
N LEU A 248 -9.95 -0.19 23.81
CA LEU A 248 -9.62 0.21 22.44
C LEU A 248 -8.21 0.83 22.36
N VAL A 249 -7.83 1.64 23.35
CA VAL A 249 -6.47 2.16 23.48
C VAL A 249 -5.47 1.04 23.74
N ALA A 250 -5.80 0.07 24.59
CA ALA A 250 -4.91 -1.04 24.91
C ALA A 250 -4.75 -2.04 23.76
N GLN A 251 -5.82 -2.27 22.98
CA GLN A 251 -5.87 -3.26 21.90
C GLN A 251 -6.52 -2.68 20.62
N PRO A 252 -5.80 -1.87 19.83
CA PRO A 252 -6.33 -1.28 18.60
C PRO A 252 -6.79 -2.30 17.54
N LEU A 253 -6.22 -3.51 17.53
CA LEU A 253 -6.62 -4.61 16.62
C LEU A 253 -8.08 -5.05 16.81
N SER A 254 -8.68 -4.76 17.96
CA SER A 254 -10.10 -5.03 18.21
C SER A 254 -11.04 -4.30 17.23
N LEU A 255 -10.58 -3.21 16.61
CA LEU A 255 -11.32 -2.47 15.58
C LEU A 255 -11.65 -3.31 14.35
N PHE A 256 -10.90 -4.37 14.05
CA PHE A 256 -11.18 -5.27 12.93
C PHE A 256 -12.29 -6.31 13.24
N ARG A 257 -12.85 -6.31 14.45
CA ARG A 257 -13.98 -7.18 14.84
C ARG A 257 -15.36 -6.60 14.50
N VAL A 258 -15.40 -5.50 13.75
CA VAL A 258 -16.64 -4.87 13.27
C VAL A 258 -17.33 -5.74 12.21
N ASP A 259 -18.59 -5.41 11.90
CA ASP A 259 -19.34 -5.99 10.79
C ASP A 259 -18.52 -5.99 9.48
N GLU A 260 -18.42 -7.16 8.86
CA GLU A 260 -17.63 -7.39 7.63
C GLU A 260 -18.06 -6.48 6.48
N ARG A 261 -19.32 -6.04 6.46
CA ARG A 261 -19.85 -5.11 5.45
C ARG A 261 -19.12 -3.77 5.44
N VAL A 262 -18.49 -3.37 6.56
CA VAL A 262 -17.65 -2.17 6.63
C VAL A 262 -16.48 -2.28 5.64
N PHE A 263 -15.88 -3.46 5.49
CA PHE A 263 -14.77 -3.69 4.56
C PHE A 263 -15.19 -3.70 3.09
N SER A 264 -16.50 -3.69 2.81
CA SER A 264 -17.06 -3.61 1.46
C SER A 264 -17.56 -2.20 1.10
N SER A 265 -17.62 -1.28 2.07
CA SER A 265 -18.11 0.09 1.87
C SER A 265 -16.97 1.10 2.03
N PRO A 266 -16.50 1.74 0.94
CA PRO A 266 -15.35 2.65 0.99
C PRO A 266 -15.49 3.77 2.03
N VAL A 267 -16.68 4.36 2.15
CA VAL A 267 -16.92 5.50 3.04
C VAL A 267 -16.86 5.07 4.51
N HIS A 268 -17.47 3.94 4.88
CA HIS A 268 -17.38 3.42 6.24
C HIS A 268 -15.96 2.91 6.56
N PHE A 269 -15.30 2.29 5.57
CA PHE A 269 -13.92 1.83 5.70
C PHE A 269 -12.96 3.01 5.96
N GLN A 270 -13.15 4.15 5.30
CA GLN A 270 -12.39 5.36 5.60
C GLN A 270 -12.60 5.84 7.04
N CYS A 271 -13.84 5.86 7.55
CA CYS A 271 -14.11 6.19 8.95
C CYS A 271 -13.40 5.23 9.90
N LEU A 272 -13.38 3.92 9.59
CA LEU A 272 -12.66 2.91 10.37
C LEU A 272 -11.14 3.17 10.37
N MET A 273 -10.56 3.57 9.23
CA MET A 273 -9.13 3.91 9.15
C MET A 273 -8.79 5.14 10.00
N ASN A 274 -9.66 6.15 10.03
CA ASN A 274 -9.47 7.31 10.90
C ASN A 274 -9.50 6.90 12.39
N MET A 275 -10.44 6.04 12.79
CA MET A 275 -10.49 5.47 14.14
C MET A 275 -9.21 4.69 14.46
N LEU A 276 -8.74 3.86 13.52
CA LEU A 276 -7.54 3.06 13.67
C LEU A 276 -6.31 3.96 13.89
N ALA A 277 -6.12 4.98 13.06
CA ALA A 277 -5.02 5.93 13.20
C ALA A 277 -5.04 6.63 14.57
N PHE A 278 -6.22 7.05 15.03
CA PHE A 278 -6.38 7.64 16.36
C PHE A 278 -5.99 6.68 17.49
N TYR A 279 -6.50 5.44 17.47
CA TYR A 279 -6.23 4.48 18.55
C TYR A 279 -4.81 3.92 18.52
N LEU A 280 -4.16 3.85 17.35
CA LEU A 280 -2.74 3.52 17.26
C LEU A 280 -1.87 4.59 17.92
N GLU A 281 -2.14 5.86 17.63
CA GLU A 281 -1.39 6.96 18.25
C GLU A 281 -1.71 7.08 19.75
N ALA A 282 -2.95 6.78 20.16
CA ALA A 282 -3.32 6.68 21.57
C ALA A 282 -2.59 5.55 22.29
N ASN A 283 -2.52 4.36 21.68
CA ASN A 283 -1.80 3.21 22.22
C ASN A 283 -0.30 3.51 22.40
N ARG A 284 0.33 4.10 21.38
CA ARG A 284 1.73 4.52 21.41
C ARG A 284 1.98 5.52 22.54
N ALA A 285 1.19 6.59 22.63
CA ALA A 285 1.34 7.60 23.67
C ALA A 285 1.13 7.01 25.08
N TRP A 286 0.14 6.13 25.25
CA TRP A 286 -0.16 5.48 26.53
C TRP A 286 1.00 4.59 26.99
N ASN A 287 1.54 3.76 26.09
CA ASN A 287 2.69 2.92 26.38
C ASN A 287 3.97 3.73 26.63
N GLN A 288 4.21 4.78 25.85
CA GLN A 288 5.36 5.68 26.05
C GLN A 288 5.32 6.36 27.42
N ALA A 289 4.15 6.85 27.84
CA ALA A 289 3.96 7.43 29.17
C ALA A 289 4.22 6.39 30.28
N ARG A 290 3.77 5.15 30.08
CA ARG A 290 4.03 4.04 31.02
C ARG A 290 5.53 3.71 31.13
N LEU A 291 6.25 3.68 30.01
CA LEU A 291 7.72 3.47 29.99
C LEU A 291 8.46 4.60 30.70
N ASN A 292 8.11 5.85 30.43
CA ASN A 292 8.72 7.01 31.09
C ASN A 292 8.54 6.96 32.62
N ARG A 293 7.35 6.54 33.09
CA ARG A 293 7.07 6.38 34.52
C ARG A 293 7.95 5.33 35.19
N VAL A 294 8.11 4.16 34.56
CA VAL A 294 8.97 3.09 35.08
C VAL A 294 10.44 3.53 35.06
N ALA A 295 10.87 4.21 33.99
CA ALA A 295 12.22 4.74 33.90
C ALA A 295 12.51 5.74 35.03
N ILE A 296 11.55 6.59 35.38
CA ILE A 296 11.66 7.53 36.49
C ILE A 296 11.74 6.81 37.85
N GLN A 297 10.95 5.76 38.07
CA GLN A 297 10.97 4.99 39.31
C GLN A 297 12.30 4.27 39.54
N ASN A 298 13.01 3.88 38.47
CA ASN A 298 14.26 3.13 38.57
C ASN A 298 15.52 4.03 38.57
N LEU A 299 15.38 5.36 38.61
CA LEU A 299 16.50 6.30 38.69
C LEU A 299 17.31 6.06 39.99
N GLY A 300 18.43 5.34 39.87
CA GLY A 300 19.31 4.97 40.99
C GLY A 300 19.69 3.49 41.06
N SER A 301 19.04 2.60 40.29
CA SER A 301 19.47 1.20 40.17
C SER A 301 20.69 1.09 39.27
N GLN A 302 21.69 0.27 39.66
CA GLN A 302 22.90 0.03 38.85
C GLN A 302 22.60 -0.59 37.47
N ASN A 303 21.43 -1.22 37.31
CA ASN A 303 20.97 -1.84 36.06
C ASN A 303 19.84 -1.06 35.36
N ALA A 304 19.51 0.15 35.83
CA ALA A 304 18.36 0.91 35.33
C ALA A 304 18.41 1.17 33.82
N ASP A 305 19.59 1.48 33.29
CA ASP A 305 19.77 1.78 31.87
C ASP A 305 19.61 0.54 30.98
N VAL A 306 20.11 -0.61 31.44
CA VAL A 306 19.97 -1.89 30.73
C VAL A 306 18.51 -2.34 30.72
N GLU A 307 17.86 -2.33 31.89
CA GLU A 307 16.44 -2.68 32.00
C GLU A 307 15.52 -1.71 31.21
N ARG A 308 15.92 -0.44 31.10
CA ARG A 308 15.20 0.55 30.29
C ARG A 308 15.35 0.26 28.80
N ALA A 309 16.56 -0.06 28.36
CA ALA A 309 16.82 -0.45 26.98
C ALA A 309 16.01 -1.70 26.61
N GLU A 310 16.04 -2.75 27.43
CA GLU A 310 15.26 -3.97 27.21
C GLU A 310 13.75 -3.71 27.14
N ARG A 311 13.20 -2.87 28.03
CA ARG A 311 11.77 -2.50 27.99
C ARG A 311 11.40 -1.69 26.75
N ASN A 312 12.28 -0.79 26.31
CA ASN A 312 12.08 -0.04 25.06
C ASN A 312 12.11 -0.98 23.85
N ASP A 313 13.04 -1.94 23.81
CA ASP A 313 13.13 -2.94 22.74
C ASP A 313 11.87 -3.81 22.67
N LEU A 314 11.39 -4.28 23.83
CA LEU A 314 10.12 -5.03 23.92
C LEU A 314 8.92 -4.21 23.46
N HIS A 315 8.88 -2.92 23.81
CA HIS A 315 7.83 -2.01 23.35
C HIS A 315 7.87 -1.82 21.83
N MET A 316 9.05 -1.57 21.26
CA MET A 316 9.20 -1.44 19.81
C MET A 316 8.83 -2.74 19.09
N ALA A 317 9.20 -3.90 19.65
CA ALA A 317 8.82 -5.21 19.11
C ALA A 317 7.30 -5.42 19.13
N LEU A 318 6.62 -5.07 20.23
CA LEU A 318 5.16 -5.13 20.34
C LEU A 318 4.47 -4.22 19.32
N GLU A 319 4.93 -2.98 19.22
CA GLU A 319 4.39 -2.00 18.27
C GLU A 319 4.58 -2.47 16.82
N ASN A 320 5.77 -2.97 16.47
CA ASN A 320 6.04 -3.52 15.15
C ASN A 320 5.20 -4.75 14.85
N ALA A 321 5.01 -5.66 15.81
CA ALA A 321 4.16 -6.84 15.63
C ALA A 321 2.69 -6.45 15.40
N GLN A 322 2.17 -5.49 16.17
CA GLN A 322 0.82 -4.98 16.03
C GLN A 322 0.63 -4.29 14.67
N ASN A 323 1.53 -3.38 14.31
CA ASN A 323 1.47 -2.68 13.04
C ASN A 323 1.62 -3.64 11.85
N SER A 324 2.45 -4.68 11.97
CA SER A 324 2.57 -5.71 10.92
C SER A 324 1.28 -6.51 10.76
N ALA A 325 0.63 -6.90 11.87
CA ALA A 325 -0.67 -7.57 11.84
C ALA A 325 -1.74 -6.69 11.15
N ILE A 326 -1.72 -5.38 11.37
CA ILE A 326 -2.61 -4.43 10.69
C ILE A 326 -2.36 -4.44 9.18
N VAL A 327 -1.10 -4.33 8.75
CA VAL A 327 -0.76 -4.36 7.33
C VAL A 327 -1.21 -5.68 6.69
N GLN A 328 -1.06 -6.82 7.39
CA GLN A 328 -1.53 -8.11 6.90
C GLN A 328 -3.07 -8.15 6.77
N MET A 329 -3.81 -7.67 7.76
CA MET A 329 -5.28 -7.58 7.67
C MET A 329 -5.73 -6.65 6.53
N LEU A 330 -5.06 -5.52 6.33
CA LEU A 330 -5.35 -4.60 5.22
C LEU A 330 -5.07 -5.26 3.87
N LEU A 331 -4.00 -6.06 3.75
CA LEU A 331 -3.71 -6.85 2.56
C LEU A 331 -4.76 -7.93 2.30
N GLU A 332 -5.25 -8.60 3.34
CA GLU A 332 -6.35 -9.56 3.23
C GLU A 332 -7.64 -8.89 2.75
N ILE A 333 -7.95 -7.68 3.23
CA ILE A 333 -9.10 -6.89 2.76
C ILE A 333 -8.96 -6.51 1.28
N CYS A 334 -7.74 -6.23 0.82
CA CYS A 334 -7.44 -5.93 -0.58
C CYS A 334 -7.60 -7.15 -1.52
N ASP A 335 -7.71 -8.36 -0.98
CA ASP A 335 -7.79 -9.60 -1.75
C ASP A 335 -9.21 -9.86 -2.31
N GLY A 336 -9.24 -10.43 -3.51
CA GLY A 336 -10.46 -10.74 -4.25
C GLY A 336 -10.53 -10.13 -5.66
N ASP A 337 -11.61 -10.46 -6.36
CA ASP A 337 -11.85 -10.05 -7.74
C ASP A 337 -12.68 -8.74 -7.80
N PRO A 338 -12.21 -7.69 -8.49
CA PRO A 338 -13.00 -6.48 -8.76
C PRO A 338 -14.35 -6.74 -9.42
N VAL A 339 -14.49 -7.85 -10.16
CA VAL A 339 -15.77 -8.24 -10.80
C VAL A 339 -16.81 -8.62 -9.75
N GLU A 340 -16.41 -9.30 -8.69
CA GLU A 340 -17.30 -9.72 -7.60
C GLU A 340 -17.55 -8.58 -6.60
N LYS A 341 -16.55 -7.70 -6.41
CA LYS A 341 -16.58 -6.61 -5.44
C LYS A 341 -16.45 -5.25 -6.15
N PRO A 342 -17.56 -4.56 -6.47
CA PRO A 342 -17.55 -3.36 -7.33
C PRO A 342 -16.79 -2.17 -6.75
N TYR A 343 -16.63 -2.11 -5.42
CA TYR A 343 -15.92 -1.02 -4.73
C TYR A 343 -14.50 -1.39 -4.28
N LEU A 344 -13.99 -2.57 -4.69
CA LEU A 344 -12.71 -3.09 -4.21
C LEU A 344 -11.54 -2.17 -4.55
N GLU A 345 -11.53 -1.52 -5.71
CA GLU A 345 -10.45 -0.59 -6.10
C GLU A 345 -10.40 0.67 -5.21
N GLU A 346 -11.55 1.16 -4.76
CA GLU A 346 -11.59 2.27 -3.80
C GLU A 346 -11.10 1.83 -2.42
N ILE A 347 -11.50 0.64 -1.97
CA ILE A 347 -11.03 0.05 -0.71
C ILE A 347 -9.51 -0.18 -0.75
N ARG A 348 -9.00 -0.73 -1.86
CA ARG A 348 -7.56 -0.90 -2.11
C ARG A 348 -6.82 0.42 -2.00
N ARG A 349 -7.35 1.49 -2.59
CA ARG A 349 -6.75 2.83 -2.49
C ARG A 349 -6.64 3.31 -1.04
N ILE A 350 -7.72 3.17 -0.26
CA ILE A 350 -7.76 3.57 1.15
C ILE A 350 -6.78 2.74 1.98
N ALA A 351 -6.81 1.41 1.82
CA ALA A 351 -5.91 0.50 2.53
C ALA A 351 -4.44 0.77 2.18
N CYS A 352 -4.12 0.93 0.90
CA CYS A 352 -2.76 1.25 0.45
C CYS A 352 -2.30 2.63 0.95
N ALA A 353 -3.18 3.64 1.00
CA ALA A 353 -2.84 4.93 1.60
C ALA A 353 -2.48 4.78 3.09
N GLN A 354 -3.25 3.98 3.84
CA GLN A 354 -2.94 3.70 5.24
C GLN A 354 -1.60 2.96 5.40
N ILE A 355 -1.34 1.92 4.60
CA ILE A 355 -0.06 1.18 4.62
C ILE A 355 1.10 2.12 4.28
N HIS A 356 0.90 3.01 3.30
CA HIS A 356 1.91 4.00 2.89
C HIS A 356 2.32 4.90 4.04
N GLU A 357 1.35 5.47 4.77
CA GLU A 357 1.61 6.30 5.95
C GLU A 357 2.35 5.52 7.04
N MET A 358 1.95 4.26 7.29
CA MET A 358 2.62 3.40 8.27
C MET A 358 4.08 3.10 7.89
N PHE A 359 4.37 2.88 6.61
CA PHE A 359 5.74 2.66 6.12
C PHE A 359 6.59 3.92 6.17
N ILE A 360 6.01 5.10 5.93
CA ILE A 360 6.70 6.39 6.11
C ILE A 360 7.06 6.59 7.59
N ALA A 361 6.11 6.30 8.49
CA ALA A 361 6.33 6.47 9.92
C ALA A 361 7.42 5.52 10.46
N ASN A 362 7.53 4.31 9.92
CA ASN A 362 8.53 3.34 10.33
C ASN A 362 8.98 2.42 9.18
N ILE A 363 10.19 2.65 8.67
CA ILE A 363 10.77 1.87 7.57
C ILE A 363 10.98 0.39 7.96
N ASN A 364 11.32 0.11 9.22
CA ASN A 364 11.55 -1.26 9.70
C ASN A 364 10.26 -2.10 9.66
N LEU A 365 9.09 -1.45 9.75
CA LEU A 365 7.81 -2.13 9.54
C LEU A 365 7.70 -2.69 8.12
N ALA A 366 8.08 -1.91 7.11
CA ALA A 366 8.05 -2.37 5.72
C ALA A 366 8.94 -3.60 5.52
N LYS A 367 10.16 -3.55 6.08
CA LYS A 367 11.07 -4.70 6.10
C LYS A 367 10.43 -5.90 6.79
N LEU A 368 9.84 -5.73 7.98
CA LEU A 368 9.18 -6.81 8.70
C LEU A 368 8.04 -7.45 7.89
N VAL A 369 7.17 -6.65 7.28
CA VAL A 369 6.04 -7.14 6.47
C VAL A 369 6.52 -7.97 5.29
N HIS A 370 7.52 -7.49 4.54
CA HIS A 370 8.04 -8.24 3.39
C HIS A 370 8.80 -9.52 3.80
N PHE A 371 9.44 -9.54 4.98
CA PHE A 371 10.06 -10.75 5.54
C PHE A 371 9.02 -11.75 6.08
N GLN A 372 7.86 -11.27 6.54
CA GLN A 372 6.71 -12.11 6.88
C GLN A 372 6.02 -12.68 5.64
N THR A 373 6.20 -12.04 4.50
CA THR A 373 5.56 -12.35 3.20
C THR A 373 4.05 -12.16 3.23
N TYR A 374 3.45 -12.22 2.06
CA TYR A 374 2.00 -12.22 1.82
C TYR A 374 1.74 -12.86 0.45
N PRO A 375 0.49 -13.19 0.07
CA PRO A 375 0.20 -13.83 -1.21
C PRO A 375 0.80 -13.08 -2.41
N ILE A 376 1.50 -13.80 -3.30
CA ILE A 376 2.22 -13.23 -4.46
C ILE A 376 1.30 -12.38 -5.35
N ARG A 377 0.03 -12.77 -5.49
CA ARG A 377 -0.98 -12.01 -6.25
C ARG A 377 -1.25 -10.60 -5.73
N LEU A 378 -0.92 -10.31 -4.46
CA LEU A 378 -1.09 -8.98 -3.85
C LEU A 378 0.15 -8.09 -4.04
N ILE A 379 1.28 -8.63 -4.50
CA ILE A 379 2.50 -7.84 -4.76
C ILE A 379 2.21 -6.68 -5.73
N PRO A 380 1.55 -6.87 -6.88
CA PRO A 380 1.30 -5.76 -7.80
C PRO A 380 0.42 -4.66 -7.16
N ILE A 381 -0.53 -5.04 -6.30
CA ILE A 381 -1.40 -4.10 -5.58
C ILE A 381 -0.57 -3.28 -4.58
N MET A 382 0.28 -3.94 -3.79
CA MET A 382 1.16 -3.27 -2.84
C MET A 382 2.15 -2.32 -3.56
N ILE A 383 2.85 -2.79 -4.58
CA ILE A 383 3.88 -1.99 -5.28
C ILE A 383 3.27 -0.77 -5.98
N LYS A 384 2.14 -0.94 -6.67
CA LYS A 384 1.48 0.16 -7.41
C LYS A 384 0.70 1.10 -6.49
N GLY A 385 0.11 0.56 -5.41
CA GLY A 385 -0.72 1.32 -4.48
C GLY A 385 0.08 2.05 -3.39
N VAL A 386 1.28 1.58 -3.05
CA VAL A 386 2.10 2.13 -1.95
C VAL A 386 3.41 2.71 -2.50
N PRO A 387 3.51 4.04 -2.70
CA PRO A 387 4.70 4.67 -3.30
C PRO A 387 5.99 4.52 -2.47
N SER A 388 5.87 4.37 -1.15
CA SER A 388 7.01 4.19 -0.24
C SER A 388 7.70 2.82 -0.39
N THR A 389 7.15 1.91 -1.20
CA THR A 389 7.69 0.55 -1.37
C THR A 389 9.01 0.51 -2.15
N HIS A 390 9.40 1.59 -2.83
CA HIS A 390 10.75 1.69 -3.43
C HIS A 390 11.87 1.50 -2.39
N MET A 391 11.63 1.78 -1.11
CA MET A 391 12.60 1.54 -0.04
C MET A 391 12.98 0.05 0.10
N VAL A 392 12.13 -0.87 -0.35
CA VAL A 392 12.36 -2.33 -0.31
C VAL A 392 13.61 -2.76 -1.08
N ILE A 393 13.97 -2.02 -2.13
CA ILE A 393 15.16 -2.28 -2.95
C ILE A 393 16.42 -2.37 -2.08
N SER A 394 16.50 -1.58 -1.00
CA SER A 394 17.66 -1.53 -0.10
C SER A 394 17.91 -2.82 0.70
N PHE A 395 16.87 -3.64 0.93
CA PHE A 395 16.97 -4.86 1.75
C PHE A 395 16.53 -6.13 1.01
N ILE A 396 16.32 -6.06 -0.30
CA ILE A 396 15.92 -7.22 -1.11
C ILE A 396 16.99 -8.32 -1.13
N THR A 397 18.26 -7.93 -1.12
CA THR A 397 19.41 -8.85 -1.06
C THR A 397 19.41 -9.64 0.24
N GLU A 398 19.06 -9.01 1.36
CA GLU A 398 18.88 -9.68 2.64
C GLU A 398 17.73 -10.71 2.60
N LEU A 399 16.64 -10.37 1.91
CA LEU A 399 15.49 -11.27 1.76
C LEU A 399 15.85 -12.49 0.87
N LEU A 400 16.61 -12.28 -0.20
CA LEU A 400 17.15 -13.33 -1.07
C LEU A 400 18.13 -14.25 -0.34
N ALA A 401 18.92 -13.71 0.58
CA ALA A 401 19.88 -14.48 1.37
C ALA A 401 19.22 -15.42 2.40
N THR A 402 17.92 -15.29 2.66
CA THR A 402 17.21 -16.18 3.60
C THR A 402 17.23 -17.64 3.12
N PRO A 403 17.30 -18.65 4.01
CA PRO A 403 17.35 -20.06 3.60
C PRO A 403 16.00 -20.60 3.12
N ASP A 404 14.89 -19.92 3.42
CA ASP A 404 13.55 -20.35 3.06
C ASP A 404 13.22 -20.02 1.60
N ILE A 405 12.85 -21.04 0.84
CA ILE A 405 12.59 -20.93 -0.60
C ILE A 405 11.31 -20.17 -0.89
N LYS A 406 10.31 -20.26 -0.02
CA LYS A 406 9.08 -19.46 -0.18
C LYS A 406 9.37 -17.98 -0.12
N ARG A 407 10.24 -17.56 0.81
CA ARG A 407 10.75 -16.18 0.90
C ARG A 407 11.58 -15.78 -0.30
N ARG A 408 12.42 -16.67 -0.84
CA ARG A 408 13.18 -16.41 -2.08
C ARG A 408 12.26 -16.22 -3.28
N ILE A 409 11.27 -17.09 -3.48
CA ILE A 409 10.27 -16.96 -4.55
C ILE A 409 9.54 -15.62 -4.42
N PHE A 410 9.10 -15.29 -3.21
CA PHE A 410 8.46 -14.01 -2.93
C PHE A 410 9.38 -12.83 -3.24
N ALA A 411 10.66 -12.87 -2.84
CA ALA A 411 11.64 -11.82 -3.11
C ALA A 411 11.89 -11.62 -4.61
N ILE A 412 11.97 -12.70 -5.39
CA ILE A 412 12.17 -12.64 -6.83
C ILE A 412 10.93 -12.04 -7.51
N ALA A 413 9.72 -12.49 -7.14
CA ALA A 413 8.47 -11.92 -7.64
C ALA A 413 8.31 -10.43 -7.27
N LEU A 414 8.67 -10.06 -6.05
CA LEU A 414 8.70 -8.68 -5.58
C LEU A 414 9.68 -7.82 -6.38
N THR A 415 10.86 -8.35 -6.67
CA THR A 415 11.87 -7.65 -7.48
C THR A 415 11.38 -7.36 -8.90
N ALA A 416 10.68 -8.30 -9.53
CA ALA A 416 10.11 -8.08 -10.86
C ALA A 416 9.13 -6.92 -10.90
N GLU A 417 8.21 -6.85 -9.93
CA GLU A 417 7.26 -5.74 -9.84
C GLU A 417 7.95 -4.41 -9.49
N LEU A 418 8.97 -4.42 -8.62
CA LEU A 418 9.74 -3.22 -8.28
C LEU A 418 10.50 -2.64 -9.48
N ILE A 419 11.17 -3.48 -10.27
CA ILE A 419 11.92 -3.03 -11.45
C ILE A 419 10.96 -2.49 -12.50
N TYR A 420 9.84 -3.19 -12.73
CA TYR A 420 8.81 -2.75 -13.67
C TYR A 420 8.27 -1.36 -13.31
N GLN A 421 8.02 -1.11 -12.02
CA GLN A 421 7.43 0.13 -11.52
C GLN A 421 8.43 1.29 -11.42
N TYR A 422 9.61 1.09 -10.81
CA TYR A 422 10.50 2.18 -10.42
C TYR A 422 11.73 2.37 -11.31
N LYS A 423 12.16 1.33 -12.05
CA LYS A 423 13.32 1.39 -12.98
C LYS A 423 14.59 2.05 -12.38
N ILE A 424 14.94 1.72 -11.15
CA ILE A 424 16.11 2.28 -10.43
C ILE A 424 17.35 1.41 -10.70
N VAL A 425 18.52 2.03 -10.86
CA VAL A 425 19.81 1.34 -11.13
C VAL A 425 20.09 0.21 -10.13
N ASP A 426 19.93 0.47 -8.82
CA ASP A 426 20.14 -0.53 -7.77
C ASP A 426 19.23 -1.76 -7.93
N SER A 427 18.03 -1.58 -8.52
CA SER A 427 17.14 -2.71 -8.80
C SER A 427 17.64 -3.59 -9.93
N PHE A 428 18.37 -3.03 -10.90
CA PHE A 428 19.01 -3.81 -11.98
C PHE A 428 20.23 -4.57 -11.46
N ASN A 429 21.03 -4.01 -10.54
CA ASN A 429 22.13 -4.74 -9.90
C ASN A 429 21.62 -6.02 -9.18
N ASN A 430 20.41 -5.97 -8.62
CA ASN A 430 19.79 -7.14 -8.00
C ASN A 430 19.43 -8.25 -9.02
N LEU A 431 19.24 -7.92 -10.31
CA LEU A 431 18.95 -8.94 -11.33
C LEU A 431 20.13 -9.86 -11.57
N GLU A 432 21.36 -9.33 -11.61
CA GLU A 432 22.57 -10.15 -11.75
C GLU A 432 22.71 -11.11 -10.56
N LEU A 433 22.44 -10.62 -9.34
CA LEU A 433 22.44 -11.46 -8.16
C LEU A 433 21.37 -12.56 -8.23
N ILE A 434 20.16 -12.23 -8.71
CA ILE A 434 19.06 -13.20 -8.82
C ILE A 434 19.40 -14.33 -9.79
N VAL A 435 19.98 -14.04 -10.97
CA VAL A 435 20.43 -15.08 -11.91
C VAL A 435 21.40 -16.04 -11.21
N ASN A 436 22.44 -15.49 -10.58
CA ASN A 436 23.45 -16.28 -9.87
C ASN A 436 22.85 -17.15 -8.75
N VAL A 437 21.88 -16.61 -8.00
CA VAL A 437 21.17 -17.36 -6.95
C VAL A 437 20.33 -18.49 -7.55
N LEU A 438 19.63 -18.24 -8.67
CA LEU A 438 18.82 -19.23 -9.35
C LEU A 438 19.66 -20.35 -9.98
N ASP A 439 20.78 -20.01 -10.62
CA ASP A 439 21.74 -20.99 -11.13
C ASP A 439 22.28 -21.88 -10.00
N THR A 440 22.70 -21.25 -8.91
CA THR A 440 23.21 -22.00 -7.73
C THR A 440 22.13 -22.91 -7.15
N LEU A 441 20.87 -22.45 -7.08
CA LEU A 441 19.75 -23.26 -6.60
C LEU A 441 19.44 -24.44 -7.52
N LEU A 442 19.48 -24.24 -8.84
CA LEU A 442 19.27 -25.31 -9.81
C LEU A 442 20.28 -26.46 -9.60
N ASP A 443 21.53 -26.14 -9.26
CA ASP A 443 22.60 -27.12 -9.06
C ASP A 443 22.60 -27.74 -7.65
N THR A 444 22.19 -27.00 -6.61
CA THR A 444 22.35 -27.42 -5.21
C THR A 444 21.07 -27.93 -4.54
N ALA A 445 19.89 -27.53 -5.01
CA ALA A 445 18.64 -27.86 -4.35
C ALA A 445 18.09 -29.24 -4.76
N PRO A 446 17.28 -29.88 -3.90
CA PRO A 446 16.58 -31.11 -4.24
C PRO A 446 15.75 -30.97 -5.51
N SER A 447 15.70 -32.04 -6.31
CA SER A 447 15.10 -31.97 -7.64
C SER A 447 13.59 -31.67 -7.63
N GLU A 448 12.83 -32.04 -6.59
CA GLU A 448 11.39 -31.71 -6.48
C GLU A 448 11.17 -30.22 -6.23
N LEU A 449 12.05 -29.65 -5.40
CA LEU A 449 12.03 -28.26 -4.98
C LEU A 449 12.40 -27.31 -6.12
N ASN A 450 13.31 -27.74 -7.01
CA ASN A 450 13.60 -27.03 -8.25
C ASN A 450 12.39 -26.96 -9.17
N VAL A 451 11.64 -28.05 -9.32
CA VAL A 451 10.43 -28.05 -10.16
C VAL A 451 9.39 -27.07 -9.60
N GLU A 452 9.15 -27.08 -8.29
CA GLU A 452 8.23 -26.13 -7.64
C GLU A 452 8.72 -24.67 -7.76
N LEU A 453 10.01 -24.43 -7.55
CA LEU A 453 10.65 -23.11 -7.67
C LEU A 453 10.44 -22.53 -9.07
N PHE A 454 10.86 -23.26 -10.11
CA PHE A 454 10.82 -22.74 -11.48
C PHE A 454 9.40 -22.64 -12.01
N LEU A 455 8.47 -23.55 -11.65
CA LEU A 455 7.05 -23.42 -12.02
C LEU A 455 6.43 -22.09 -11.58
N ASN A 456 6.84 -21.57 -10.42
CA ASN A 456 6.35 -20.28 -9.91
C ASN A 456 7.13 -19.08 -10.46
N LEU A 457 8.31 -19.29 -11.03
CA LEU A 457 9.21 -18.21 -11.47
C LEU A 457 9.29 -18.00 -12.98
N VAL A 458 8.89 -18.95 -13.83
CA VAL A 458 8.99 -18.78 -15.31
C VAL A 458 8.36 -17.47 -15.78
N SER A 459 7.13 -17.17 -15.34
CA SER A 459 6.44 -15.91 -15.71
C SER A 459 7.13 -14.65 -15.17
N THR A 460 7.84 -14.76 -14.06
CA THR A 460 8.63 -13.67 -13.47
C THR A 460 9.93 -13.47 -14.27
N ILE A 461 10.57 -14.56 -14.70
CA ILE A 461 11.79 -14.55 -15.52
C ILE A 461 11.49 -13.94 -16.90
N GLU A 462 10.36 -14.29 -17.52
CA GLU A 462 9.88 -13.66 -18.75
C GLU A 462 9.83 -12.12 -18.61
N ARG A 463 9.28 -11.62 -17.49
CA ARG A 463 9.26 -10.18 -17.23
C ARG A 463 10.66 -9.59 -17.07
N PHE A 464 11.61 -10.29 -16.44
CA PHE A 464 12.99 -9.81 -16.35
C PHE A 464 13.64 -9.67 -17.73
N VAL A 465 13.43 -10.64 -18.61
CA VAL A 465 13.93 -10.61 -20.00
C VAL A 465 13.33 -9.42 -20.76
N GLN A 466 12.04 -9.12 -20.56
CA GLN A 466 11.38 -7.96 -21.20
C GLN A 466 11.88 -6.62 -20.68
N VAL A 467 12.18 -6.52 -19.38
CA VAL A 467 12.48 -5.24 -18.72
C VAL A 467 13.97 -4.90 -18.77
N SER A 468 14.86 -5.89 -18.82
CA SER A 468 16.31 -5.71 -18.78
C SER A 468 17.01 -6.43 -19.94
N PRO A 469 17.21 -5.75 -21.09
CA PRO A 469 17.90 -6.32 -22.24
C PRO A 469 19.34 -6.75 -21.94
N PHE A 470 20.02 -6.09 -20.99
CA PHE A 470 21.42 -6.37 -20.65
C PHE A 470 21.62 -7.72 -19.96
N THR A 471 20.62 -8.18 -19.19
CA THR A 471 20.65 -9.46 -18.46
C THR A 471 19.82 -10.55 -19.16
N ALA A 472 19.16 -10.20 -20.26
CA ALA A 472 18.23 -11.09 -20.96
C ALA A 472 18.88 -12.41 -21.38
N GLU A 473 20.10 -12.35 -21.92
CA GLU A 473 20.86 -13.52 -22.36
C GLU A 473 21.09 -14.52 -21.21
N SER A 474 21.54 -14.06 -20.05
CA SER A 474 21.78 -14.93 -18.89
C SER A 474 20.49 -15.59 -18.36
N TYR A 475 19.35 -14.89 -18.41
CA TYR A 475 18.06 -15.48 -18.04
C TYR A 475 17.56 -16.48 -19.09
N ILE A 476 17.84 -16.27 -20.37
CA ILE A 476 17.52 -17.22 -21.44
C ILE A 476 18.36 -18.50 -21.28
N GLU A 477 19.67 -18.37 -21.05
CA GLU A 477 20.56 -19.51 -20.76
C GLU A 477 20.08 -20.30 -19.53
N LEU A 478 19.66 -19.61 -18.47
CA LEU A 478 19.06 -20.25 -17.30
C LEU A 478 17.77 -21.02 -17.67
N LEU A 479 16.89 -20.45 -18.48
CA LEU A 479 15.66 -21.13 -18.92
C LEU A 479 15.96 -22.38 -19.77
N GLU A 480 16.97 -22.34 -20.65
CA GLU A 480 17.43 -23.51 -21.41
C GLU A 480 17.98 -24.61 -20.49
N ARG A 481 18.76 -24.24 -19.47
CA ARG A 481 19.21 -25.18 -18.42
C ARG A 481 18.04 -25.79 -17.65
N VAL A 482 17.03 -24.99 -17.30
CA VAL A 482 15.81 -25.48 -16.62
C VAL A 482 15.02 -26.43 -17.55
N GLN A 483 14.95 -26.13 -18.85
CA GLN A 483 14.30 -26.99 -19.83
C GLN A 483 15.00 -28.35 -19.92
N THR A 484 16.33 -28.38 -20.05
CA THR A 484 17.10 -29.62 -20.09
C THR A 484 16.97 -30.42 -18.78
N PHE A 485 16.98 -29.75 -17.63
CA PHE A 485 16.70 -30.37 -16.33
C PHE A 485 15.31 -31.01 -16.28
N ALA A 486 14.26 -30.29 -16.66
CA ALA A 486 12.89 -30.80 -16.64
C ALA A 486 12.70 -31.97 -17.62
N ALA A 487 13.31 -31.91 -18.81
CA ALA A 487 13.32 -33.00 -19.78
C ALA A 487 14.01 -34.27 -19.23
N SER A 488 15.15 -34.09 -18.54
CA SER A 488 15.88 -35.21 -17.92
C SER A 488 15.04 -35.91 -16.85
N ARG A 489 14.29 -35.15 -16.04
CA ARG A 489 13.37 -35.70 -15.05
C ARG A 489 12.17 -36.39 -15.68
N LEU A 490 11.61 -35.81 -16.74
CA LEU A 490 10.46 -36.39 -17.44
C LEU A 490 10.81 -37.79 -17.99
N ALA A 491 12.05 -38.00 -18.42
CA ALA A 491 12.54 -39.29 -18.89
C ALA A 491 12.62 -40.39 -17.81
N VAL A 492 12.58 -40.04 -16.52
CA VAL A 492 12.58 -40.99 -15.40
C VAL A 492 11.21 -41.65 -15.22
N PHE A 493 10.13 -41.03 -15.70
CA PHE A 493 8.79 -41.61 -15.56
C PHE A 493 8.63 -42.86 -16.41
N SER A 494 8.20 -43.95 -15.79
CA SER A 494 7.97 -45.25 -16.46
C SER A 494 6.71 -45.29 -17.30
N SER A 495 5.74 -44.39 -17.06
CA SER A 495 4.49 -44.32 -17.82
C SER A 495 4.28 -42.94 -18.46
N ILE A 496 3.92 -42.95 -19.75
CA ILE A 496 3.64 -41.74 -20.54
C ILE A 496 2.44 -40.97 -19.96
N PHE A 497 1.47 -41.69 -19.39
CA PHE A 497 0.29 -41.08 -18.77
C PHE A 497 0.65 -40.25 -17.53
N ASN A 498 1.53 -40.77 -16.65
CA ASN A 498 1.98 -40.02 -15.48
C ASN A 498 2.92 -38.88 -15.87
N ALA A 499 3.76 -39.08 -16.90
CA ALA A 499 4.64 -38.05 -17.43
C ALA A 499 3.83 -36.83 -17.95
N ARG A 500 2.74 -37.06 -18.71
CA ARG A 500 1.90 -35.96 -19.24
C ARG A 500 1.18 -35.13 -18.19
N HIS A 501 0.91 -35.68 -17.01
CA HIS A 501 0.26 -34.94 -15.91
C HIS A 501 1.25 -34.46 -14.85
N SER A 502 2.55 -34.62 -15.11
CA SER A 502 3.59 -34.31 -14.13
C SER A 502 3.89 -32.79 -14.11
N PRO A 503 4.32 -32.25 -12.97
CA PRO A 503 4.71 -30.85 -12.87
C PRO A 503 5.91 -30.51 -13.77
N GLU A 504 6.78 -31.47 -14.08
CA GLU A 504 7.91 -31.32 -15.00
C GLU A 504 7.46 -31.11 -16.45
N HIS A 505 6.41 -31.80 -16.89
CA HIS A 505 5.86 -31.57 -18.22
C HIS A 505 5.26 -30.17 -18.35
N ARG A 506 4.52 -29.72 -17.34
CA ARG A 506 3.99 -28.36 -17.28
C ARG A 506 5.11 -27.31 -17.29
N LEU A 507 6.21 -27.58 -16.58
CA LEU A 507 7.37 -26.69 -16.58
C LEU A 507 8.01 -26.59 -17.97
N LEU A 508 8.16 -27.72 -18.66
CA LEU A 508 8.66 -27.76 -20.04
C LEU A 508 7.80 -26.94 -21.00
N GLU A 509 6.47 -27.10 -20.92
CA GLU A 509 5.54 -26.34 -21.77
C GLU A 509 5.64 -24.84 -21.51
N LEU A 510 5.67 -24.42 -20.24
CA LEU A 510 5.80 -23.00 -19.88
C LEU A 510 7.11 -22.40 -20.37
N VAL A 511 8.24 -23.09 -20.16
CA VAL A 511 9.55 -22.60 -20.60
C VAL A 511 9.62 -22.54 -22.13
N ALA A 512 9.09 -23.54 -22.84
CA ALA A 512 9.05 -23.54 -24.30
C ALA A 512 8.23 -22.37 -24.84
N GLN A 513 7.05 -22.10 -24.27
CA GLN A 513 6.22 -20.94 -24.65
C GLN A 513 6.96 -19.61 -24.45
N THR A 514 7.65 -19.46 -23.32
CA THR A 514 8.45 -18.27 -23.04
C THR A 514 9.59 -18.12 -24.05
N LEU A 515 10.36 -19.17 -24.34
CA LEU A 515 11.47 -19.13 -25.30
C LEU A 515 10.99 -18.87 -26.75
N GLU A 516 9.86 -19.43 -27.17
CA GLU A 516 9.27 -19.20 -28.49
C GLU A 516 8.91 -17.74 -28.74
N GLN A 517 8.45 -17.01 -27.72
CA GLN A 517 8.15 -15.58 -27.81
C GLN A 517 9.39 -14.73 -28.11
N TYR A 518 10.59 -15.15 -27.65
CA TYR A 518 11.84 -14.44 -27.92
C TYR A 518 12.55 -14.92 -29.19
N ALA A 519 12.34 -16.17 -29.61
CA ALA A 519 12.91 -16.72 -30.84
C ALA A 519 12.33 -16.08 -32.13
N ALA A 520 11.21 -15.37 -32.04
CA ALA A 520 10.52 -14.78 -33.19
C ALA A 520 10.91 -13.31 -33.48
N VAL A 521 12.19 -13.01 -33.71
CA VAL A 521 12.55 -11.75 -34.39
C VAL A 521 12.23 -11.91 -35.87
N THR A 522 11.00 -11.55 -36.26
CA THR A 522 10.59 -11.57 -37.66
C THR A 522 11.09 -10.33 -38.39
N ILE A 523 11.66 -10.51 -39.58
CA ILE A 523 12.02 -9.41 -40.47
C ILE A 523 10.94 -9.21 -41.55
N PRO A 524 10.66 -7.96 -41.97
CA PRO A 524 9.78 -7.70 -43.11
C PRO A 524 10.46 -8.07 -44.43
N CYS A 525 9.71 -8.74 -45.31
CA CYS A 525 10.13 -9.27 -46.59
C CYS A 525 9.19 -8.81 -47.70
N TYR A 526 9.66 -8.70 -48.94
CA TYR A 526 8.76 -8.47 -50.08
C TYR A 526 7.87 -9.69 -50.31
N ASN A 527 6.58 -9.46 -50.55
CA ASN A 527 5.61 -10.51 -50.83
C ASN A 527 4.94 -10.26 -52.19
N CYS A 528 5.51 -10.82 -53.25
CA CYS A 528 5.03 -10.57 -54.61
C CYS A 528 5.56 -11.59 -55.62
N LEU A 529 4.95 -11.58 -56.81
CA LEU A 529 5.39 -12.37 -57.96
C LEU A 529 6.11 -11.47 -58.97
N VAL A 530 7.33 -11.85 -59.34
CA VAL A 530 8.18 -11.17 -60.32
C VAL A 530 8.25 -12.02 -61.60
N PRO A 531 7.71 -11.57 -62.74
CA PRO A 531 7.78 -12.29 -64.00
C PRO A 531 9.22 -12.62 -64.40
N PHE A 532 9.44 -13.78 -65.02
CA PHE A 532 10.76 -14.19 -65.49
C PHE A 532 11.31 -13.20 -66.53
N GLY A 533 12.58 -12.81 -66.38
CA GLY A 533 13.29 -11.90 -67.30
C GLY A 533 13.12 -10.41 -67.00
N GLN A 534 12.29 -10.02 -66.02
CA GLN A 534 12.15 -8.63 -65.60
C GLN A 534 13.34 -8.20 -64.72
N LYS A 535 14.02 -7.11 -65.09
CA LYS A 535 15.05 -6.48 -64.26
C LYS A 535 14.40 -5.46 -63.32
N GLY A 536 14.44 -5.71 -62.01
CA GLY A 536 13.86 -4.86 -60.98
C GLY A 536 12.50 -5.35 -60.45
N LEU A 537 12.02 -4.71 -59.38
CA LEU A 537 10.74 -5.02 -58.76
C LEU A 537 9.58 -4.53 -59.65
N PRO A 538 8.51 -5.33 -59.85
CA PRO A 538 7.33 -4.89 -60.58
C PRO A 538 6.55 -3.83 -59.78
N ASN A 539 5.76 -3.00 -60.47
CA ASN A 539 5.00 -1.88 -59.86
C ASN A 539 4.03 -2.28 -58.72
N GLY A 540 3.70 -3.57 -58.61
CA GLY A 540 2.88 -4.13 -57.51
C GLY A 540 3.67 -4.69 -56.33
N CYS A 541 5.01 -4.64 -56.37
CA CYS A 541 5.87 -5.11 -55.29
C CYS A 541 6.53 -3.92 -54.58
N SER A 542 5.97 -3.56 -53.42
CA SER A 542 6.41 -2.42 -52.63
C SER A 542 6.57 -2.81 -51.17
N GLU A 543 7.22 -1.97 -50.38
CA GLU A 543 7.32 -2.14 -48.92
C GLU A 543 5.94 -2.15 -48.23
N LEU A 544 4.90 -1.63 -48.89
CA LEU A 544 3.51 -1.63 -48.42
C LEU A 544 2.83 -3.00 -48.60
N THR A 545 3.34 -3.85 -49.49
CA THR A 545 2.86 -5.22 -49.76
C THR A 545 3.92 -6.21 -49.27
N ASN A 546 4.17 -6.19 -47.97
CA ASN A 546 5.18 -7.00 -47.32
C ASN A 546 4.56 -8.21 -46.59
N CYS A 547 5.42 -9.13 -46.18
CA CYS A 547 5.07 -10.15 -45.20
C CYS A 547 6.24 -10.32 -44.22
N SER A 548 5.94 -10.71 -42.98
CA SER A 548 6.95 -10.84 -41.92
C SER A 548 7.21 -12.31 -41.62
N GLY A 549 8.49 -12.68 -41.52
CA GLY A 549 8.91 -14.01 -41.09
C GLY A 549 10.37 -14.04 -40.64
N VAL A 550 10.80 -15.16 -40.07
CA VAL A 550 12.20 -15.33 -39.63
C VAL A 550 13.17 -15.30 -40.83
N TRP A 551 12.71 -15.72 -42.01
CA TRP A 551 13.47 -15.75 -43.26
C TRP A 551 12.70 -15.09 -44.40
N CYS A 552 13.36 -14.26 -45.19
CA CYS A 552 12.85 -13.87 -46.50
C CYS A 552 13.24 -14.91 -47.55
N THR A 553 12.28 -15.27 -48.41
CA THR A 553 12.41 -16.30 -49.43
C THR A 553 12.34 -15.70 -50.84
N LYS A 554 13.11 -16.28 -51.75
CA LYS A 554 13.11 -15.98 -53.19
C LYS A 554 13.30 -17.29 -53.98
N GLY A 555 12.32 -17.67 -54.78
CA GLY A 555 12.37 -18.92 -55.56
C GLY A 555 11.38 -18.93 -56.71
N PRO A 556 11.51 -19.85 -57.69
CA PRO A 556 10.54 -19.98 -58.77
C PRO A 556 9.21 -20.53 -58.23
N ASN A 557 8.11 -19.97 -58.72
CA ASN A 557 6.78 -20.54 -58.56
C ASN A 557 6.35 -21.11 -59.92
N THR A 558 6.30 -22.43 -59.99
CA THR A 558 6.00 -23.20 -61.20
C THR A 558 4.57 -23.04 -61.68
N GLU A 559 3.63 -22.71 -60.79
CA GLU A 559 2.21 -22.50 -61.15
C GLU A 559 1.99 -21.11 -61.75
N ALA A 560 2.70 -20.11 -61.22
CA ALA A 560 2.57 -18.71 -61.64
C ALA A 560 3.52 -18.32 -62.80
N ASN A 561 4.43 -19.21 -63.21
CA ASN A 561 5.49 -18.94 -64.18
C ASN A 561 6.25 -17.62 -63.86
N ALA A 562 6.61 -17.45 -62.58
CA ALA A 562 7.24 -16.25 -62.03
C ALA A 562 8.18 -16.59 -60.86
N ILE A 563 8.98 -15.63 -60.41
CA ILE A 563 9.76 -15.70 -59.16
C ILE A 563 8.88 -15.19 -58.02
N GLN A 564 8.68 -16.01 -57.00
CA GLN A 564 7.99 -15.62 -55.79
C GLN A 564 8.97 -15.06 -54.77
N LEU A 565 8.71 -13.84 -54.33
CA LEU A 565 9.28 -13.23 -53.14
C LEU A 565 8.29 -13.43 -52.01
N GLY A 566 8.74 -13.95 -50.87
CA GLY A 566 7.91 -14.13 -49.70
C GLY A 566 8.70 -14.20 -48.40
N CYS A 567 8.06 -14.72 -47.37
CA CYS A 567 8.62 -14.95 -46.05
C CYS A 567 8.29 -16.37 -45.59
N SER A 568 9.13 -16.91 -44.72
CA SER A 568 8.93 -18.19 -44.07
C SER A 568 9.45 -18.14 -42.63
N ASN A 569 8.80 -18.86 -41.73
CA ASN A 569 9.28 -19.04 -40.37
C ASN A 569 10.25 -20.24 -40.25
N THR A 570 10.28 -21.10 -41.27
CA THR A 570 11.12 -22.31 -41.32
C THR A 570 11.84 -22.37 -42.67
N ALA A 571 13.17 -22.30 -42.67
CA ALA A 571 13.98 -22.53 -43.86
C ALA A 571 14.41 -24.02 -43.92
N PRO A 572 14.29 -24.70 -45.08
CA PRO A 572 14.72 -26.09 -45.24
C PRO A 572 16.24 -26.17 -45.44
N LEU A 573 17.01 -25.74 -44.44
CA LEU A 573 18.46 -25.65 -44.46
C LEU A 573 19.06 -26.43 -43.27
N GLU A 574 20.13 -27.19 -43.52
CA GLU A 574 20.89 -27.90 -42.49
C GLU A 574 21.74 -26.96 -41.63
N GLN A 575 22.08 -25.78 -42.15
CA GLN A 575 22.73 -24.68 -41.43
C GLN A 575 21.87 -23.42 -41.55
N GLN A 576 21.57 -22.78 -40.42
CA GLN A 576 20.76 -21.56 -40.36
C GLN A 576 21.57 -20.32 -40.79
N SER A 577 22.04 -20.31 -42.04
CA SER A 577 22.77 -19.19 -42.64
C SER A 577 22.15 -18.78 -43.99
N PRO A 578 22.28 -17.50 -44.40
CA PRO A 578 21.79 -17.03 -45.69
C PRO A 578 22.43 -17.81 -46.83
N THR A 579 21.62 -18.59 -47.52
CA THR A 579 22.10 -19.53 -48.53
C THR A 579 21.10 -19.66 -49.67
N CYS A 580 21.64 -19.98 -50.83
CA CYS A 580 20.89 -20.16 -52.06
C CYS A 580 21.14 -21.57 -52.60
N LYS A 581 20.12 -22.43 -52.61
CA LYS A 581 20.22 -23.83 -53.03
C LYS A 581 19.62 -24.03 -54.42
N ASN A 582 20.35 -24.70 -55.30
CA ASN A 582 19.82 -25.08 -56.61
C ASN A 582 18.84 -26.25 -56.46
N VAL A 583 17.69 -26.12 -57.11
CA VAL A 583 16.66 -27.15 -57.20
C VAL A 583 16.47 -27.47 -58.68
N ASP A 584 16.69 -28.72 -59.03
CA ASP A 584 16.44 -29.24 -60.36
C ASP A 584 14.95 -29.54 -60.50
N VAL A 585 14.25 -28.69 -61.25
CA VAL A 585 12.86 -28.94 -61.63
C VAL A 585 12.90 -29.69 -62.96
N SER A 586 12.26 -30.87 -62.97
CA SER A 586 12.13 -31.83 -64.08
C SER A 586 12.43 -31.27 -65.49
N ASN A 587 13.56 -31.72 -66.06
CA ASN A 587 13.98 -31.60 -67.46
C ASN A 587 13.87 -30.21 -68.12
N LYS A 588 14.78 -29.30 -67.73
CA LYS A 588 15.69 -28.48 -68.59
C LYS A 588 16.07 -27.11 -68.01
N THR A 589 15.74 -26.80 -66.77
CA THR A 589 16.17 -25.54 -66.12
C THR A 589 16.49 -25.77 -64.63
N SER A 590 17.74 -25.56 -64.23
CA SER A 590 18.10 -25.47 -62.80
C SER A 590 17.71 -24.09 -62.28
N TRP A 591 17.06 -24.05 -61.12
CA TRP A 591 16.65 -22.80 -60.48
C TRP A 591 17.18 -22.72 -59.07
N GLN A 592 17.32 -21.52 -58.52
CA GLN A 592 17.94 -21.30 -57.22
C GLN A 592 16.92 -20.72 -56.23
N ASN A 593 16.74 -21.42 -55.10
CA ASN A 593 15.96 -20.96 -53.95
C ASN A 593 16.87 -20.28 -52.94
N CYS A 594 16.66 -19.00 -52.68
CA CYS A 594 17.43 -18.20 -51.74
C CYS A 594 16.64 -17.89 -50.47
N TYR A 595 17.35 -17.97 -49.34
CA TYR A 595 16.85 -17.63 -48.01
C TYR A 595 17.82 -16.63 -47.38
N CYS A 596 17.28 -15.58 -46.76
CA CYS A 596 18.09 -14.58 -46.07
C CYS A 596 17.36 -14.03 -44.84
N ASN A 597 18.12 -13.67 -43.80
CA ASN A 597 17.59 -13.10 -42.57
C ASN A 597 18.42 -11.91 -42.03
N ASN A 598 19.38 -11.42 -42.83
CA ASN A 598 20.38 -10.45 -42.34
C ASN A 598 19.90 -9.00 -42.29
N ILE A 599 18.96 -8.61 -43.15
CA ILE A 599 18.42 -7.24 -43.25
C ILE A 599 16.96 -7.28 -43.70
N MET A 600 16.22 -6.21 -43.40
CA MET A 600 14.86 -6.00 -43.92
C MET A 600 14.87 -6.07 -45.45
N PHE A 601 13.88 -6.74 -46.04
CA PHE A 601 13.68 -6.83 -47.48
C PHE A 601 14.86 -7.43 -48.28
N CYS A 602 15.65 -8.30 -47.64
CA CYS A 602 16.84 -8.91 -48.23
C CYS A 602 16.56 -9.82 -49.45
N ASN A 603 15.30 -10.22 -49.69
CA ASN A 603 14.92 -11.11 -50.80
C ASN A 603 14.92 -10.43 -52.19
N THR A 604 15.43 -9.21 -52.32
CA THR A 604 15.62 -8.51 -53.61
C THR A 604 16.96 -8.80 -54.27
N ALA A 605 18.00 -9.00 -53.46
CA ALA A 605 19.38 -9.01 -53.93
C ALA A 605 19.68 -10.15 -54.93
N SER A 606 20.59 -9.87 -55.86
CA SER A 606 21.14 -10.87 -56.78
C SER A 606 22.29 -11.64 -56.12
N THR A 607 22.58 -12.85 -56.59
CA THR A 607 23.63 -13.75 -56.03
C THR A 607 25.02 -13.10 -55.94
N ILE A 608 25.30 -12.09 -56.76
CA ILE A 608 26.57 -11.35 -56.78
C ILE A 608 26.61 -10.28 -55.68
N GLU A 609 25.47 -9.69 -55.31
CA GLU A 609 25.38 -8.68 -54.25
C GLU A 609 25.46 -9.31 -52.84
N PHE A 610 25.01 -10.55 -52.68
CA PHE A 610 25.16 -11.28 -51.41
C PHE A 610 26.62 -11.45 -51.00
N SER A 611 27.51 -11.76 -51.96
CA SER A 611 28.95 -11.90 -51.68
C SER A 611 29.65 -10.57 -51.42
N ILE A 612 29.23 -9.49 -52.11
CA ILE A 612 29.82 -8.15 -51.95
C ILE A 612 29.37 -7.50 -50.64
N MET A 613 28.11 -7.68 -50.21
CA MET A 613 27.62 -7.15 -48.94
C MET A 613 28.23 -7.85 -47.72
N ILE A 614 28.52 -9.15 -47.80
CA ILE A 614 29.27 -9.87 -46.76
C ILE A 614 30.70 -9.32 -46.65
N LEU A 615 31.35 -9.06 -47.78
CA LEU A 615 32.69 -8.43 -47.82
C LEU A 615 32.68 -7.02 -47.22
N ILE A 616 31.69 -6.20 -47.52
CA ILE A 616 31.55 -4.85 -46.96
C ILE A 616 31.29 -4.91 -45.45
N TYR A 617 30.45 -5.85 -44.98
CA TYR A 617 30.17 -6.03 -43.55
C TYR A 617 31.43 -6.47 -42.78
N PHE A 618 32.23 -7.40 -43.32
CA PHE A 618 33.52 -7.78 -42.74
C PHE A 618 34.52 -6.62 -42.72
N ILE A 619 34.57 -5.80 -43.78
CA ILE A 619 35.44 -4.62 -43.84
C ILE A 619 35.03 -3.57 -42.81
N ILE A 620 33.73 -3.30 -42.64
CA ILE A 620 33.23 -2.36 -41.62
C ILE A 620 33.50 -2.88 -40.21
N PHE A 621 33.34 -4.19 -39.96
CA PHE A 621 33.60 -4.78 -38.64
C PHE A 621 35.10 -4.83 -38.31
N SER A 622 35.98 -5.09 -39.29
CA SER A 622 37.44 -5.03 -39.11
C SER A 622 37.98 -3.61 -38.98
N ILE A 623 37.34 -2.60 -39.59
CA ILE A 623 37.70 -1.18 -39.39
C ILE A 623 37.16 -0.67 -38.05
N GLY A 624 35.98 -1.14 -37.61
CA GLY A 624 35.41 -0.82 -36.29
C GLY A 624 36.25 -1.35 -35.12
N TYR A 625 36.84 -2.55 -35.25
CA TYR A 625 37.69 -3.12 -34.20
C TYR A 625 39.06 -2.42 -34.08
N ASN A 626 39.56 -1.77 -35.14
CA ASN A 626 40.83 -1.04 -35.11
C ASN A 626 40.70 0.43 -34.68
N CYS A 627 39.48 0.93 -34.40
CA CYS A 627 39.24 2.26 -33.83
C CYS A 627 38.86 2.24 -32.34
N ALA A 628 38.90 1.06 -31.70
CA ALA A 628 38.71 0.90 -30.26
C ALA A 628 39.85 0.08 -29.64
N ILE A 629 41.08 0.57 -29.81
CA ILE A 629 42.23 0.32 -28.92
C ILE A 629 42.79 1.67 -28.52
#